data_AF-A0A268EE18-F1
#
_entry.id   AF-A0A268EE18-F1
#
_cell.length_a   1.000
_cell.length_b   1.000
_cell.length_c   1.000
_cell.angle_alpha   90.00
_cell.angle_beta   90.00
_cell.angle_gamma   90.00
#
_symmetry.space_group_name_H-M   'P 1'
#
loop_
_entity.id
_entity.type
_entity.pdbx_description
1 polymer ?
#
loop_
_entity_poly.entity_id
_entity_poly.type
_entity_poly.pdbx_seq_one_letter_code
_entity_poly.pdbx_strand_id
1 'polypeptide(L)'
;MKSMKKLSNRVFKITVTAALLSLFLITPAFAAGPGDPKLVSGSVELAKKIFLWMFAIIPITGGLMFGYHSWIKSMNPGDGGVAAERDKKMRNAIIYSAIAMGANGLVTYALYFLAPSSAG
;
A
#
# COMPACT_ATOMS: atom_id res chain seq x y z
N MET A 1 -40.62 -11.32 -9.99
CA MET A 1 -39.95 -10.21 -9.25
C MET A 1 -38.51 -10.49 -8.78
N LYS A 2 -38.10 -11.74 -8.47
CA LYS A 2 -36.72 -12.07 -8.04
C LYS A 2 -35.62 -11.81 -9.09
N SER A 3 -35.92 -11.94 -10.38
CA SER A 3 -34.95 -11.76 -11.48
C SER A 3 -34.43 -10.31 -11.59
N MET A 4 -35.31 -9.31 -11.43
CA MET A 4 -34.96 -7.90 -11.55
C MET A 4 -34.01 -7.40 -10.44
N LYS A 5 -34.17 -7.88 -9.20
CA LYS A 5 -33.24 -7.54 -8.10
C LYS A 5 -31.83 -8.10 -8.32
N LYS A 6 -31.71 -9.26 -8.98
CA LYS A 6 -30.41 -9.89 -9.28
C LYS A 6 -29.66 -9.13 -10.37
N LEU A 7 -30.37 -8.55 -11.34
CA LEU A 7 -29.80 -7.74 -12.41
C LEU A 7 -29.29 -6.39 -11.86
N SER A 8 -30.10 -5.71 -11.04
CA SER A 8 -29.74 -4.45 -10.36
C SER A 8 -28.45 -4.58 -9.53
N ASN A 9 -28.30 -5.66 -8.75
CA ASN A 9 -27.09 -5.90 -7.97
C ASN A 9 -25.84 -6.19 -8.81
N ARG A 10 -25.97 -6.76 -10.00
CA ARG A 10 -24.82 -6.97 -10.90
C ARG A 10 -24.38 -5.67 -11.55
N VAL A 11 -25.32 -4.87 -12.02
CA VAL A 11 -25.02 -3.55 -12.61
C VAL A 11 -24.37 -2.64 -11.57
N PHE A 12 -24.91 -2.59 -10.35
CA PHE A 12 -24.32 -1.81 -9.26
C PHE A 12 -22.87 -2.22 -8.95
N LYS A 13 -22.59 -3.53 -8.87
CA LYS A 13 -21.22 -4.02 -8.64
C LYS A 13 -20.27 -3.64 -9.78
N ILE A 14 -20.69 -3.74 -11.03
CA ILE A 14 -19.85 -3.37 -12.18
C ILE A 14 -19.53 -1.88 -12.16
N THR A 15 -20.52 -1.02 -11.89
CA THR A 15 -20.31 0.43 -11.80
C THR A 15 -19.37 0.81 -10.67
N VAL A 16 -19.50 0.17 -9.49
CA VAL A 16 -18.59 0.42 -8.36
C VAL A 16 -17.17 -0.03 -8.69
N THR A 17 -17.00 -1.20 -9.31
CA THR A 17 -15.66 -1.68 -9.71
C THR A 17 -15.04 -0.81 -10.80
N ALA A 18 -15.83 -0.33 -11.77
CA ALA A 18 -15.36 0.59 -12.80
C ALA A 18 -14.97 1.96 -12.22
N ALA A 19 -15.72 2.49 -11.25
CA ALA A 19 -15.38 3.71 -10.54
C ALA A 19 -14.08 3.54 -9.73
N LEU A 20 -13.92 2.42 -9.03
CA LEU A 20 -12.67 2.10 -8.32
C LEU A 20 -11.48 1.96 -9.27
N LEU A 21 -11.65 1.32 -10.44
CA LEU A 21 -10.62 1.23 -11.47
C LEU A 21 -10.27 2.59 -12.07
N SER A 22 -11.25 3.47 -12.26
CA SER A 22 -11.01 4.83 -12.75
C SER A 22 -10.19 5.66 -11.77
N LEU A 23 -10.37 5.48 -10.46
CA LEU A 23 -9.55 6.11 -9.42
C LEU A 23 -8.07 5.69 -9.50
N PHE A 24 -7.78 4.47 -9.96
CA PHE A 24 -6.39 4.00 -10.19
C PHE A 24 -5.76 4.55 -11.47
N LEU A 25 -6.56 5.06 -12.41
CA LEU A 25 -6.09 5.58 -13.71
C LEU A 25 -6.07 7.12 -13.77
N ILE A 26 -6.39 7.82 -12.67
CA ILE A 26 -6.24 9.27 -12.58
C ILE A 26 -4.75 9.61 -12.62
N THR A 27 -4.26 10.02 -13.78
CA THR A 27 -2.98 10.70 -13.90
C THR A 27 -3.13 12.12 -13.35
N PRO A 28 -2.35 12.52 -12.34
CA PRO A 28 -2.43 13.88 -11.81
C PRO A 28 -1.83 14.88 -12.82
N ALA A 29 -2.67 15.77 -13.36
CA ALA A 29 -2.21 16.95 -14.09
C ALA A 29 -2.06 18.12 -13.09
N PHE A 30 -0.83 18.35 -12.61
CA PHE A 30 -0.52 19.50 -11.76
C PHE A 30 0.17 20.59 -12.58
N ALA A 31 -0.38 21.80 -12.53
CA ALA A 31 0.22 23.00 -13.08
C ALA A 31 1.37 23.44 -12.16
N ALA A 32 2.62 23.20 -12.56
CA ALA A 32 3.79 23.77 -11.92
C ALA A 32 3.95 25.24 -12.33
N GLY A 33 3.78 26.16 -11.38
CA GLY A 33 4.00 27.59 -11.59
C GLY A 33 5.42 28.03 -11.17
N PRO A 34 5.98 29.12 -11.71
CA PRO A 34 7.41 29.48 -11.58
C PRO A 34 7.88 29.95 -10.19
N GLY A 35 7.20 29.64 -9.09
CA GLY A 35 7.37 30.31 -7.80
C GLY A 35 7.35 29.44 -6.54
N ASP A 36 7.36 28.11 -6.64
CA ASP A 36 7.29 27.26 -5.44
C ASP A 36 8.60 27.30 -4.61
N PRO A 37 8.52 27.33 -3.27
CA PRO A 37 9.69 27.38 -2.39
C PRO A 37 10.54 26.11 -2.59
N LYS A 38 11.72 26.28 -3.19
CA LYS A 38 12.68 25.19 -3.42
C LYS A 38 13.23 24.69 -2.08
N LEU A 39 12.55 23.70 -1.48
CA LEU A 39 13.19 22.79 -0.53
C LEU A 39 14.49 22.26 -1.19
N VAL A 40 15.61 22.28 -0.47
CA VAL A 40 16.94 21.91 -0.97
C VAL A 40 16.84 20.60 -1.76
N SER A 41 17.02 20.66 -3.08
CA SER A 41 16.55 19.60 -3.99
C SER A 41 17.22 18.24 -3.70
N GLY A 42 18.46 18.25 -3.22
CA GLY A 42 19.20 17.04 -2.88
C GLY A 42 18.59 16.21 -1.75
N SER A 43 18.07 16.85 -0.70
CA SER A 43 17.45 16.12 0.43
C SER A 43 16.09 15.53 0.05
N VAL A 44 15.33 16.24 -0.77
CA VAL A 44 14.04 15.78 -1.30
C VAL A 44 14.23 14.60 -2.25
N GLU A 45 15.22 14.67 -3.13
CA GLU A 45 15.50 13.58 -4.09
C GLU A 45 15.95 12.31 -3.36
N LEU A 46 16.76 12.44 -2.32
CA LEU A 46 17.16 11.32 -1.48
C LEU A 46 15.95 10.69 -0.77
N ALA A 47 15.07 11.51 -0.19
CA ALA A 47 13.85 11.04 0.45
C ALA A 47 12.92 10.31 -0.54
N LYS A 48 12.73 10.86 -1.75
CA LYS A 48 11.94 10.21 -2.82
C LYS A 48 12.52 8.85 -3.20
N LYS A 49 13.84 8.75 -3.36
CA LYS A 49 14.52 7.47 -3.63
C LYS A 49 14.30 6.48 -2.49
N ILE A 50 14.51 6.90 -1.24
CA ILE A 50 14.32 6.02 -0.06
C ILE A 50 12.89 5.46 -0.01
N PHE A 51 11.87 6.31 -0.14
CA PHE A 51 10.48 5.84 -0.09
C PHE A 51 10.10 4.97 -1.29
N LEU A 52 10.72 5.18 -2.45
CA LEU A 52 10.60 4.29 -3.61
C LEU A 52 11.20 2.89 -3.33
N TRP A 53 12.38 2.83 -2.71
CA TRP A 53 12.96 1.56 -2.25
C TRP A 53 12.13 0.91 -1.14
N MET A 54 11.52 1.69 -0.24
CA MET A 54 10.65 1.17 0.81
C MET A 54 9.43 0.43 0.24
N PHE A 55 8.90 0.82 -0.93
CA PHE A 55 7.81 0.08 -1.58
C PHE A 55 8.20 -1.36 -1.94
N ALA A 56 9.46 -1.61 -2.25
CA ALA A 56 9.96 -2.96 -2.50
C ALA A 56 10.29 -3.70 -1.20
N ILE A 57 10.88 -3.02 -0.20
CA ILE A 57 11.34 -3.65 1.05
C ILE A 57 10.18 -4.07 1.95
N ILE A 58 9.11 -3.27 2.04
CA ILE A 58 7.96 -3.56 2.92
C ILE A 58 7.29 -4.92 2.59
N PRO A 59 6.94 -5.27 1.33
CA PRO A 59 6.36 -6.57 1.02
C PRO A 59 7.36 -7.73 1.21
N ILE A 60 8.65 -7.52 0.93
CA ILE A 60 9.69 -8.53 1.14
C ILE A 60 9.83 -8.86 2.63
N THR A 61 9.93 -7.84 3.48
CA THR A 61 10.05 -8.01 4.93
C THR A 61 8.77 -8.59 5.55
N GLY A 62 7.60 -8.16 5.08
CA GLY A 62 6.30 -8.74 5.46
C GLY A 62 6.19 -10.22 5.12
N GLY A 63 6.60 -10.59 3.90
CA GLY A 63 6.63 -11.98 3.43
C GLY A 63 7.62 -12.84 4.21
N LEU A 64 8.81 -12.31 4.53
CA LEU A 64 9.80 -12.99 5.38
C LEU A 64 9.28 -13.24 6.78
N MET A 65 8.65 -12.25 7.41
CA MET A 65 8.09 -12.39 8.77
C MET A 65 6.92 -13.39 8.79
N PHE A 66 6.08 -13.37 7.76
CA PHE A 66 5.04 -14.38 7.57
C PHE A 66 5.63 -15.78 7.41
N GLY A 67 6.63 -15.92 6.52
CA GLY A 67 7.36 -17.16 6.28
C GLY A 67 8.00 -17.72 7.55
N TYR A 68 8.72 -16.88 8.31
CA TYR A 68 9.35 -17.24 9.58
C TYR A 68 8.35 -17.77 10.60
N HIS A 69 7.20 -17.11 10.76
CA HIS A 69 6.16 -17.58 11.68
C HIS A 69 5.47 -18.85 11.19
N SER A 70 5.28 -19.00 9.87
CA SER A 70 4.74 -20.23 9.28
C SER A 70 5.68 -21.42 9.47
N TRP A 71 7.00 -21.21 9.38
CA TRP A 71 8.00 -22.23 9.62
C TRP A 71 8.03 -22.67 11.08
N ILE A 72 8.04 -21.73 12.04
CA ILE A 72 7.96 -22.06 13.47
C ILE A 72 6.69 -22.84 13.80
N LYS A 73 5.56 -22.50 13.17
CA LYS A 73 4.31 -23.24 13.31
C LYS A 73 4.45 -24.69 12.82
N SER A 74 5.14 -24.90 11.69
CA SER A 74 5.38 -26.25 11.16
C SER A 74 6.28 -27.12 12.06
N MET A 75 7.17 -26.50 12.85
CA MET A 75 8.08 -27.21 13.76
C MET A 75 7.44 -27.62 15.09
N ASN A 76 6.23 -27.11 15.42
CA ASN A 76 5.54 -27.39 16.69
C ASN A 76 4.09 -27.89 16.46
N PRO A 77 3.88 -29.04 15.80
CA PRO A 77 2.55 -29.52 15.40
C PRO A 77 1.63 -29.95 16.55
N GLY A 78 2.14 -30.06 17.79
CA GLY A 78 1.38 -30.56 18.95
C GLY A 78 0.97 -29.50 19.98
N ASP A 79 1.49 -28.27 19.90
CA ASP A 79 1.21 -27.22 20.87
C ASP A 79 0.22 -26.20 20.29
N GLY A 80 -1.06 -26.41 20.60
CA GLY A 80 -2.16 -25.56 20.14
C GLY A 80 -2.05 -24.11 20.63
N GLY A 81 -1.39 -23.87 21.77
CA GLY A 81 -1.15 -22.53 22.29
C GLY A 81 -0.15 -21.77 21.43
N VAL A 82 0.98 -22.42 21.11
CA VAL A 82 2.02 -21.84 20.24
C VAL A 82 1.48 -21.63 18.82
N ALA A 83 0.68 -22.55 18.28
CA ALA A 83 0.08 -22.40 16.95
C ALA A 83 -0.84 -21.16 16.86
N ALA A 84 -1.70 -20.94 17.87
CA ALA A 84 -2.62 -19.81 17.90
C ALA A 84 -1.90 -18.46 18.02
N GLU A 85 -0.84 -18.37 18.83
CA GLU A 85 -0.02 -17.17 18.93
C GLU A 85 0.68 -16.83 17.62
N ARG A 86 1.18 -17.83 16.89
CA ARG A 86 1.87 -17.64 15.62
C ARG A 86 0.91 -17.23 14.51
N ASP A 87 -0.31 -17.76 14.49
CA ASP A 87 -1.36 -17.33 13.56
C ASP A 87 -1.74 -15.86 13.76
N LYS A 88 -1.84 -15.42 15.02
CA LYS A 88 -2.04 -14.00 15.35
C LYS A 88 -0.88 -13.14 14.83
N LYS A 89 0.36 -13.58 15.02
CA LYS A 89 1.56 -12.86 14.56
C LYS A 89 1.66 -12.83 13.02
N MET A 90 1.30 -13.90 12.33
CA MET A 90 1.24 -13.97 10.86
C MET A 90 0.21 -12.98 10.30
N ARG A 91 -1.00 -12.94 10.88
CA ARG A 91 -2.03 -11.98 10.48
C ARG A 91 -1.58 -10.54 10.73
N ASN A 92 -0.96 -10.28 11.89
CA ASN A 92 -0.45 -8.97 12.23
C ASN A 92 0.69 -8.53 11.28
N ALA A 93 1.58 -9.44 10.88
CA ALA A 93 2.63 -9.13 9.92
C ALA A 93 2.04 -8.59 8.60
N ILE A 94 1.01 -9.24 8.05
CA ILE A 94 0.32 -8.77 6.85
C ILE A 94 -0.34 -7.40 7.06
N ILE A 95 -1.03 -7.22 8.19
CA ILE A 95 -1.71 -5.96 8.50
C ILE A 95 -0.71 -4.81 8.63
N TYR A 96 0.40 -5.01 9.35
CA TYR A 96 1.43 -3.99 9.51
C TYR A 96 2.15 -3.67 8.20
N SER A 97 2.40 -4.67 7.36
CA SER A 97 2.95 -4.44 6.01
C SER A 97 2.01 -3.62 5.14
N ALA A 98 0.70 -3.87 5.20
CA ALA A 98 -0.30 -3.10 4.48
C ALA A 98 -0.38 -1.64 4.98
N ILE A 99 -0.35 -1.43 6.30
CA ILE A 99 -0.33 -0.09 6.91
C ILE A 99 0.95 0.65 6.52
N ALA A 100 2.10 -0.02 6.56
CA ALA A 100 3.38 0.57 6.17
C ALA A 100 3.40 0.98 4.69
N MET A 101 2.81 0.19 3.79
CA MET A 101 2.66 0.58 2.38
C MET A 101 1.73 1.80 2.23
N GLY A 102 0.63 1.84 2.97
CA GLY A 102 -0.28 3.00 2.97
C GLY A 102 0.41 4.28 3.47
N ALA A 103 1.14 4.20 4.57
CA ALA A 103 1.93 5.30 5.11
C ALA A 103 3.02 5.76 4.13
N ASN A 104 3.72 4.82 3.50
CA ASN A 104 4.74 5.11 2.50
C ASN A 104 4.15 5.87 1.28
N GLY A 105 2.96 5.47 0.83
CA GLY A 105 2.22 6.17 -0.23
C GLY A 105 1.81 7.59 0.14
N LEU A 106 1.33 7.80 1.37
CA LEU A 106 0.98 9.13 1.85
C LEU A 106 2.19 10.06 1.94
N VAL A 107 3.34 9.55 2.41
CA VAL A 107 4.56 10.35 2.49
C VAL A 107 5.10 10.67 1.09
N THR A 108 5.07 9.70 0.17
CA THR A 108 5.45 9.94 -1.24
C THR A 108 4.55 11.00 -1.89
N TYR A 109 3.24 10.93 -1.63
CA TYR A 109 2.28 11.93 -2.11
C TYR A 109 2.54 13.33 -1.50
N ALA A 110 2.81 13.40 -0.19
CA ALA A 110 3.13 14.66 0.48
C ALA A 110 4.45 15.26 -0.04
N LEU A 111 5.48 14.44 -0.27
CA LEU A 111 6.76 14.88 -0.85
C LEU A 111 6.63 15.34 -2.30
N TYR A 112 5.69 14.77 -3.06
CA TYR A 112 5.37 15.24 -4.40
C TYR A 112 4.73 16.64 -4.36
N PHE A 113 3.80 16.89 -3.42
CA PHE A 113 3.13 18.19 -3.27
C PHE A 113 4.04 19.29 -2.70
N LEU A 114 4.87 18.99 -1.69
CA LEU A 114 5.74 19.99 -1.05
C LEU A 114 6.98 20.34 -1.87
N ALA A 115 7.43 19.43 -2.73
CA ALA A 115 8.61 19.63 -3.56
C ALA A 115 8.34 19.05 -4.95
N PRO A 116 7.54 19.76 -5.78
CA PRO A 116 7.41 19.41 -7.18
C PRO A 116 8.82 19.40 -7.76
N SER A 117 9.17 18.28 -8.36
CA SER A 117 10.44 18.13 -9.06
C SER A 117 10.60 19.32 -10.00
N SER A 118 11.62 20.16 -9.79
CA SER A 118 12.04 21.16 -10.77
C SER A 118 12.74 20.46 -11.96
N ALA A 119 12.09 19.45 -12.52
CA ALA A 119 12.46 18.83 -13.78
C ALA A 119 11.67 19.56 -14.86
N GLY A 120 12.34 20.55 -15.46
CA GLY A 120 12.26 20.69 -16.91
C GLY A 120 12.95 19.49 -17.58
#